data_AF-A0A9D5Y7T6-F1
#
_entry.id   AF-A0A9D5Y7T6-F1
#
_cell.length_a   1.000
_cell.length_b   1.000
_cell.length_c   1.000
_cell.angle_alpha   90.00
_cell.angle_beta   90.00
_cell.angle_gamma   90.00
#
_symmetry.space_group_name_H-M   'P 1'
#
loop_
_entity.id
_entity.type
_entity.pdbx_description
1 polymer ?
#
loop_
_entity_poly.entity_id
_entity_poly.type
_entity_poly.pdbx_seq_one_letter_code
_entity_poly.pdbx_strand_id
1 'polypeptide(L)'
;METMIHILPDQMADNSSSEEFRFSIGCAECGQPVHSLPVRFSKAGVLPPTDGKQVVYTALYEREKENARRLAVKSIGEHLSLCPICGRLVCDRCFLVCEDLDMCAACAMRLQEEGEPVISPALSESPHNPDHGDQ
;
A
#
# COMPACT_ATOMS: atom_id res chain seq x y z
N MET A 1 2.88 -10.15 12.86
CA MET A 1 1.79 -9.81 11.91
C MET A 1 0.51 -9.34 12.61
N GLU A 2 0.14 -9.85 13.80
CA GLU A 2 -1.11 -9.45 14.47
C GLU A 2 -1.18 -7.95 14.83
N THR A 3 -0.06 -7.31 15.20
CA THR A 3 -0.06 -5.88 15.57
C THR A 3 -0.37 -4.93 14.40
N MET A 4 0.08 -5.25 13.17
CA MET A 4 -0.15 -4.40 11.99
C MET A 4 -1.62 -4.39 11.56
N ILE A 5 -2.34 -5.50 11.75
CA ILE A 5 -3.76 -5.62 11.42
C ILE A 5 -4.62 -4.66 12.25
N HIS A 6 -4.18 -4.30 13.46
CA HIS A 6 -4.90 -3.37 14.32
C HIS A 6 -4.48 -1.90 14.13
N ILE A 7 -3.25 -1.64 13.68
CA ILE A 7 -2.70 -0.27 13.55
C ILE A 7 -2.95 0.34 12.17
N LEU A 8 -2.85 -0.48 11.11
CA LEU A 8 -3.01 -0.04 9.72
C LEU A 8 -4.39 0.55 9.40
N PRO A 9 -5.51 -0.03 9.87
CA PRO A 9 -6.83 0.46 9.49
C PRO A 9 -7.01 1.95 9.76
N ASP A 10 -6.62 2.48 10.92
CA ASP A 10 -6.93 3.88 11.25
C ASP A 10 -6.06 4.91 10.51
N GLN A 11 -4.95 4.47 9.91
CA GLN A 11 -3.98 5.34 9.21
C GLN A 11 -4.12 5.30 7.69
N MET A 12 -4.98 4.42 7.16
CA MET A 12 -5.17 4.28 5.72
C MET A 12 -6.06 5.39 5.15
N ALA A 13 -5.54 6.08 4.15
CA ALA A 13 -6.31 6.97 3.30
C ALA A 13 -7.19 6.16 2.34
N ASP A 14 -8.43 6.58 2.21
CA ASP A 14 -9.39 6.05 1.26
C ASP A 14 -9.29 6.80 -0.07
N ASN A 15 -8.90 6.10 -1.12
CA ASN A 15 -8.78 6.61 -2.48
C ASN A 15 -9.82 5.93 -3.41
N SER A 16 -10.90 5.41 -2.83
CA SER A 16 -11.94 4.70 -3.58
C SER A 16 -12.77 5.64 -4.46
N SER A 17 -13.29 5.09 -5.54
CA SER A 17 -14.18 5.74 -6.50
C SER A 17 -15.44 4.90 -6.71
N SER A 18 -16.38 5.39 -7.51
CA SER A 18 -17.57 4.61 -7.89
C SER A 18 -17.24 3.32 -8.66
N GLU A 19 -16.04 3.19 -9.21
CA GLU A 19 -15.63 2.04 -10.04
C GLU A 19 -14.77 1.03 -9.29
N GLU A 20 -13.90 1.50 -8.39
CA GLU A 20 -12.95 0.67 -7.67
C GLU A 20 -12.63 1.20 -6.28
N PHE A 21 -12.32 0.27 -5.38
CA PHE A 21 -11.80 0.54 -4.06
C PHE A 21 -10.28 0.50 -4.08
N ARG A 22 -9.65 1.55 -3.55
CA ARG A 22 -8.20 1.63 -3.42
C ARG A 22 -7.86 2.38 -2.14
N PHE A 23 -6.86 1.90 -1.43
CA PHE A 23 -6.41 2.50 -0.18
C PHE A 23 -4.91 2.78 -0.24
N SER A 24 -4.44 3.69 0.60
CA SER A 24 -3.01 3.96 0.72
C SER A 24 -2.62 4.32 2.14
N ILE A 25 -1.33 4.23 2.43
CA ILE A 25 -0.74 4.75 3.67
C ILE A 25 0.65 5.32 3.34
N GLY A 26 1.01 6.43 3.98
CA GLY A 26 2.32 7.06 3.79
C GLY A 26 3.39 6.37 4.63
N CYS A 27 4.56 6.14 4.04
CA CYS A 27 5.75 5.75 4.80
C CYS A 27 6.10 6.86 5.80
N ALA A 28 6.28 6.52 7.08
CA ALA A 28 6.58 7.52 8.11
C ALA A 28 8.01 8.10 8.03
N GLU A 29 8.86 7.59 7.14
CA GLU A 29 10.20 8.13 6.87
C GLU A 29 10.22 9.04 5.64
N CYS A 30 9.83 8.52 4.47
CA CYS A 30 9.95 9.25 3.21
C CYS A 30 8.64 9.89 2.74
N GLY A 31 7.52 9.64 3.42
CA GLY A 31 6.19 10.14 3.06
C GLY A 31 5.57 9.48 1.82
N GLN A 32 6.30 8.63 1.10
CA GLN A 32 5.79 8.01 -0.14
C GLN A 32 4.60 7.10 0.16
N PRO A 33 3.51 7.18 -0.64
CA PRO A 33 2.34 6.36 -0.45
C PRO A 33 2.58 4.92 -0.92
N VAL A 34 2.23 3.96 -0.08
CA VAL A 34 2.07 2.55 -0.45
C VAL A 34 0.60 2.32 -0.76
N HIS A 35 0.29 1.83 -1.95
CA HIS A 35 -1.08 1.62 -2.41
C HIS A 35 -1.48 0.16 -2.30
N SER A 36 -2.75 -0.10 -1.97
CA SER A 36 -3.34 -1.41 -2.15
C SER A 36 -3.56 -1.71 -3.63
N LEU A 37 -3.66 -3.00 -3.96
CA LEU A 37 -4.25 -3.39 -5.23
C LEU A 37 -5.69 -2.86 -5.36
N PRO A 38 -6.10 -2.41 -6.55
CA PRO A 38 -7.46 -1.97 -6.79
C PRO A 38 -8.43 -3.15 -6.76
N VAL A 39 -9.59 -2.96 -6.12
CA VAL A 39 -10.68 -3.94 -6.11
C VAL A 39 -11.88 -3.32 -6.80
N ARG A 40 -12.30 -3.90 -7.93
CA ARG A 40 -13.44 -3.38 -8.70
C ARG A 40 -14.75 -3.54 -7.91
N PHE A 41 -15.56 -2.49 -7.89
CA PHE A 41 -16.92 -2.55 -7.34
C PHE A 41 -17.84 -3.38 -8.24
N SER A 42 -18.69 -4.22 -7.66
CA SER A 42 -19.55 -5.13 -8.44
C SER A 42 -20.62 -4.43 -9.30
N LYS A 43 -20.95 -3.17 -9.00
CA LYS A 43 -21.87 -2.32 -9.78
C LYS A 43 -21.18 -1.15 -10.48
N ALA A 44 -19.86 -1.19 -10.62
CA ALA A 44 -19.08 -0.25 -11.42
C ALA A 44 -19.70 -0.05 -12.82
N GLY A 45 -19.96 1.20 -13.20
CA GLY A 45 -20.61 1.57 -14.46
C GLY A 45 -22.10 1.21 -14.61
N VAL A 46 -22.76 0.65 -13.57
CA VAL A 46 -24.17 0.25 -13.63
C VAL A 46 -25.06 1.31 -12.99
N LEU A 47 -25.87 2.00 -13.81
CA LEU A 47 -26.85 2.95 -13.29
C LEU A 47 -27.97 2.21 -12.53
N PRO A 48 -28.35 2.63 -11.32
CA PRO A 48 -29.50 2.06 -10.64
C PRO A 48 -30.79 2.38 -11.42
N PRO A 49 -31.64 1.39 -11.72
CA PRO A 49 -32.84 1.61 -12.54
C PRO A 49 -33.99 2.29 -11.77
N THR A 50 -33.89 2.38 -10.45
CA THR A 50 -34.90 2.97 -9.56
C THR A 50 -34.21 3.55 -8.33
N ASP A 51 -34.86 4.49 -7.65
CA ASP A 51 -34.39 5.06 -6.38
C ASP A 51 -34.20 3.97 -5.31
N GLY A 52 -35.09 2.97 -5.27
CA GLY A 52 -34.95 1.84 -4.36
C GLY A 52 -33.68 1.02 -4.64
N LYS A 53 -33.31 0.83 -5.91
CA LYS A 53 -32.03 0.18 -6.26
C LYS A 53 -30.82 1.05 -5.96
N GLN A 54 -30.96 2.37 -6.02
CA GLN A 54 -29.88 3.27 -5.63
C GLN A 54 -29.52 3.09 -4.15
N VAL A 55 -30.51 3.02 -3.26
CA VAL A 55 -30.27 2.71 -1.84
C VAL A 55 -29.55 1.37 -1.66
N VAL A 56 -29.98 0.34 -2.39
CA VAL A 56 -29.33 -0.98 -2.36
C VAL A 56 -27.88 -0.93 -2.85
N TYR A 57 -27.60 -0.19 -3.93
CA TYR A 57 -26.25 -0.08 -4.49
C TYR A 57 -25.32 0.70 -3.56
N THR A 58 -25.80 1.75 -2.89
CA THR A 58 -25.04 2.46 -1.85
C THR A 58 -24.69 1.54 -0.69
N ALA A 59 -25.65 0.77 -0.16
CA ALA A 59 -25.39 -0.18 0.92
C ALA A 59 -24.42 -1.29 0.50
N LEU A 60 -24.50 -1.74 -0.76
CA LEU A 60 -23.59 -2.72 -1.32
C LEU A 60 -22.17 -2.15 -1.48
N TYR A 61 -22.04 -0.90 -1.93
CA TYR A 61 -20.77 -0.20 -2.07
C TYR A 61 -20.02 -0.16 -0.73
N GLU A 62 -20.68 0.29 0.35
CA GLU A 62 -20.04 0.35 1.68
C GLU A 62 -19.60 -1.03 2.19
N ARG A 63 -20.43 -2.07 1.96
CA ARG A 63 -20.07 -3.45 2.33
C ARG A 63 -18.86 -3.96 1.56
N GLU A 64 -18.84 -3.76 0.25
CA GLU A 64 -17.73 -4.21 -0.59
C GLU A 64 -16.45 -3.43 -0.30
N LYS A 65 -16.58 -2.13 -0.03
CA LYS A 65 -15.50 -1.25 0.39
C LYS A 65 -14.83 -1.72 1.68
N GLU A 66 -15.60 -2.13 2.68
CA GLU A 66 -15.04 -2.65 3.94
C GLU A 66 -14.29 -3.97 3.72
N ASN A 67 -14.83 -4.86 2.87
CA ASN A 67 -14.12 -6.07 2.48
C ASN A 67 -12.81 -5.75 1.75
N ALA A 68 -12.84 -4.80 0.82
CA ALA A 68 -11.66 -4.33 0.10
C ALA A 68 -10.63 -3.69 1.04
N ARG A 69 -11.07 -2.95 2.06
CA ARG A 69 -10.23 -2.37 3.10
C ARG A 69 -9.45 -3.44 3.87
N ARG A 70 -10.12 -4.53 4.26
CA ARG A 70 -9.48 -5.65 4.95
C ARG A 70 -8.45 -6.37 4.08
N LEU A 71 -8.71 -6.50 2.78
CA LEU A 71 -7.73 -7.02 1.82
C LEU A 71 -6.55 -6.07 1.63
N ALA A 72 -6.83 -4.76 1.60
CA ALA A 72 -5.82 -3.73 1.48
C ALA A 72 -4.86 -3.71 2.66
N VAL A 73 -5.33 -3.92 3.90
CA VAL A 73 -4.45 -4.08 5.07
C VAL A 73 -3.42 -5.18 4.86
N LYS A 74 -3.85 -6.33 4.30
CA LYS A 74 -2.95 -7.44 4.00
C LYS A 74 -1.94 -7.07 2.91
N SER A 75 -2.42 -6.55 1.77
CA SER A 75 -1.58 -6.19 0.62
C SER A 75 -0.57 -5.08 0.95
N ILE A 76 -0.99 -4.04 1.65
CA ILE A 76 -0.10 -2.94 2.07
C ILE A 76 0.87 -3.42 3.15
N GLY A 77 0.43 -4.30 4.05
CA GLY A 77 1.28 -4.87 5.10
C GLY A 77 2.41 -5.75 4.56
N GLU A 78 2.34 -6.23 3.32
CA GLU A 78 3.44 -6.95 2.65
C GLU A 78 4.57 -6.01 2.19
N HIS A 79 4.33 -4.69 2.16
CA HIS A 79 5.27 -3.66 1.69
C HIS A 79 5.68 -2.65 2.77
N LEU A 80 5.25 -2.90 4.01
CA LEU A 80 5.54 -2.07 5.15
C LEU A 80 6.12 -2.91 6.27
N SER A 81 7.10 -2.34 6.94
CA SER A 81 7.73 -2.92 8.11
C SER A 81 7.52 -2.00 9.31
N LEU A 82 7.27 -2.60 10.48
CA LEU A 82 7.18 -1.88 11.74
C LEU A 82 8.59 -1.75 12.32
N CYS A 83 9.08 -0.53 12.54
CA CYS A 83 10.37 -0.33 13.19
C CYS A 83 10.31 -0.74 14.67
N PRO A 84 11.12 -1.70 15.14
CA PRO A 84 11.08 -2.16 16.53
C PRO A 84 11.54 -1.10 17.54
N ILE A 85 12.31 -0.11 17.09
CA ILE A 85 12.86 0.95 17.95
C ILE A 85 11.85 2.09 18.18
N CYS A 86 11.08 2.48 17.17
CA CYS A 86 10.18 3.64 17.26
C CYS A 86 8.70 3.34 17.01
N GLY A 87 8.35 2.11 16.64
CA GLY A 87 6.97 1.70 16.39
C GLY A 87 6.32 2.32 15.15
N ARG A 88 7.08 3.01 14.29
CA ARG A 88 6.56 3.59 13.04
C ARG A 88 6.51 2.56 11.91
N LEU A 89 5.51 2.68 11.05
CA LEU A 89 5.42 1.93 9.79
C LEU A 89 6.23 2.61 8.70
N VAL A 90 7.14 1.86 8.08
CA VAL A 90 8.05 2.36 7.05
C VAL A 90 8.04 1.40 5.86
N CYS A 91 8.20 1.92 4.65
CA CYS A 91 8.27 1.07 3.46
C CYS A 91 9.60 0.32 3.39
N ASP A 92 9.65 -0.73 2.58
CA ASP A 92 10.83 -1.60 2.41
C ASP A 92 12.08 -0.86 1.93
N ARG A 93 11.94 0.30 1.28
CA ARG A 93 13.07 1.17 0.92
C ARG A 93 13.68 1.87 2.14
N CYS A 94 12.87 2.18 3.14
CA CYS A 94 13.26 2.91 4.34
C CYS A 94 13.52 1.99 5.54
N PHE A 95 13.26 0.69 5.40
CA PHE A 95 13.62 -0.35 6.35
C PHE A 95 14.96 -0.95 5.95
N LEU A 96 15.92 -0.93 6.88
CA LEU A 96 17.27 -1.43 6.68
C LEU A 96 17.40 -2.80 7.34
N VAL A 97 18.01 -3.72 6.61
CA VAL A 97 18.51 -4.98 7.14
C VAL A 97 19.87 -4.71 7.75
N CYS A 98 19.96 -4.85 9.08
CA CYS A 98 21.16 -4.61 9.85
C CYS A 98 21.71 -5.94 10.38
N GLU A 99 22.93 -5.96 10.91
CA GLU A 99 23.54 -7.20 11.41
C GLU A 99 22.77 -7.79 12.59
N ASP A 100 22.42 -6.96 13.58
CA ASP A 100 21.78 -7.40 14.82
C ASP A 100 20.26 -7.24 14.83
N LEU A 101 19.76 -6.10 14.32
CA LEU A 101 18.34 -5.75 14.40
C LEU A 101 17.89 -4.84 13.27
N ASP A 102 16.99 -5.34 12.43
CA ASP A 102 16.42 -4.56 11.33
C ASP A 102 15.57 -3.39 11.85
N MET A 103 15.74 -2.21 11.24
CA MET A 103 15.07 -1.00 11.69
C MET A 103 14.96 0.05 10.59
N CYS A 104 14.22 1.12 10.85
CA CYS A 104 14.14 2.23 9.89
C CYS A 104 15.46 3.01 9.79
N ALA A 105 15.69 3.61 8.62
CA ALA A 105 16.90 4.39 8.33
C ALA A 105 17.19 5.49 9.36
N ALA A 106 16.16 6.18 9.87
CA ALA A 106 16.35 7.21 10.89
C ALA A 106 16.82 6.63 12.23
N CYS A 107 16.38 5.42 12.60
CA CYS A 107 16.85 4.76 13.82
C CYS A 107 18.27 4.22 13.65
N ALA A 108 18.58 3.60 12.50
CA ALA A 108 19.92 3.13 12.20
C ALA A 108 20.94 4.28 12.26
N MET A 109 20.66 5.41 11.59
CA MET A 109 21.50 6.60 11.64
C MET A 109 21.69 7.13 13.07
N ARG A 110 20.64 7.12 13.89
CA ARG A 110 20.70 7.60 15.28
C ARG A 110 21.48 6.65 16.19
N LEU A 111 21.42 5.35 15.93
CA LEU A 111 22.13 4.31 16.69
C LEU A 111 23.51 4.00 16.13
N GLN A 112 23.88 4.59 14.99
CA GLN A 112 25.13 4.37 14.26
C GLN A 112 25.27 2.94 13.74
N GLU A 113 24.15 2.31 13.39
CA GLU A 113 24.09 1.01 12.73
C GLU A 113 24.20 1.16 11.21
N GLU A 114 24.94 0.26 10.58
CA GLU A 114 24.99 0.13 9.12
C GLU A 114 23.97 -0.93 8.65
N GLY A 115 23.41 -0.74 7.46
CA GLY A 115 22.44 -1.68 6.90
C GLY A 115 22.05 -1.35 5.48
N GLU A 116 21.48 -2.33 4.79
CA GLU A 116 21.03 -2.21 3.40
C GLU A 116 19.50 -2.21 3.31
N PRO A 117 18.88 -1.42 2.41
CA PRO A 117 17.44 -1.46 2.21
C PRO A 117 16.93 -2.84 1.76
N VAL A 118 15.75 -3.24 2.23
CA VAL A 118 15.09 -4.49 1.82
C VAL A 118 14.86 -4.54 0.30
N ILE A 119 14.52 -3.40 -0.31
CA ILE A 119 14.48 -3.26 -1.77
C ILE A 119 15.75 -2.58 -2.24
N SER A 120 16.62 -3.34 -2.90
CA SER A 120 17.71 -2.81 -3.71
C SER A 120 17.16 -2.26 -5.04
N PRO A 121 17.63 -1.10 -5.53
CA PRO A 121 17.12 -0.45 -6.75
C PRO A 121 17.44 -1.20 -8.06
N ALA A 122 17.83 -2.47 -8.03
CA ALA A 122 18.41 -3.19 -9.16
C ALA A 122 17.40 -3.94 -10.07
N LEU A 123 16.12 -3.56 -10.09
CA LEU A 123 15.15 -4.03 -11.10
C LEU A 123 14.15 -2.95 -11.48
N SER A 124 14.66 -1.79 -11.90
CA SER A 124 13.93 -0.93 -12.83
C SER A 124 14.88 -0.59 -13.97
N GLU A 125 14.42 -0.89 -15.19
CA GLU A 125 15.03 -0.60 -16.48
C GLU A 125 15.88 -1.72 -17.11
N SER A 126 15.26 -2.39 -18.07
CA SER A 126 15.92 -3.01 -19.21
C SER A 126 15.09 -2.71 -20.47
N PRO A 127 15.73 -2.57 -21.63
CA PRO A 127 15.72 -1.30 -22.36
C PRO A 127 14.59 -1.20 -23.38
N HIS A 128 14.21 0.04 -23.68
CA HIS A 128 13.51 0.43 -24.90
C HIS A 128 14.20 -0.23 -26.10
N ASN A 129 13.48 -1.10 -26.83
CA ASN A 129 13.91 -1.56 -28.15
C ASN A 129 13.90 -0.36 -29.11
N PRO A 130 15.02 0.03 -29.74
CA PRO A 130 14.95 0.91 -30.89
C PRO A 130 14.55 0.07 -32.10
N ASP A 131 13.29 0.20 -32.50
CA ASP A 131 12.77 -0.27 -33.78
C ASP A 131 13.61 0.37 -34.90
N HIS A 132 14.58 -0.39 -35.40
CA HIS A 132 15.24 -0.06 -36.66
C HIS A 132 14.32 -0.52 -37.78
N GLY A 133 13.54 0.42 -38.30
CA GLY A 133 12.86 0.28 -39.58
C GLY A 133 13.92 0.11 -40.67
N ASP A 134 14.09 -1.12 -41.12
CA ASP A 134 14.77 -1.41 -42.38
C ASP A 134 13.89 -0.98 -43.58
N GLN A 135 14.60 -0.52 -44.59
CA GLN A 135 14.15 0.11 -45.84
C GLN A 135 13.29 -0.79 -46.74
#